data_AF-A0A535GLU8-F1
#
_entry.id   AF-A0A535GLU8-F1
#
_cell.length_a   1.000
_cell.length_b   1.000
_cell.length_c   1.000
_cell.angle_alpha   90.00
_cell.angle_beta   90.00
_cell.angle_gamma   90.00
#
_symmetry.space_group_name_H-M   'P 1'
#
loop_
_entity.id
_entity.type
_entity.pdbx_description
1 polymer ?
#
loop_
_entity_poly.entity_id
_entity_poly.type
_entity_poly.pdbx_seq_one_letter_code
_entity_poly.pdbx_strand_id
1 'polypeptide(L)'
;MYAPPPWLIALGAIITAIAVAGALYAWSWSRDRRRIAIATAAAVVAFLVWRAALIIANGANLDVDYPVLLGLSFEDIGSGVMAFLFVALALGLGLDRLEPAHRVITSAGLAGAAAILVDRFV
;
A
#
# COMPACT_ATOMS: atom_id res chain seq x y z
N MET A 1 21.68 12.63 -5.28
CA MET A 1 20.22 12.82 -5.18
C MET A 1 19.61 11.44 -5.34
N TYR A 2 19.05 10.85 -4.28
CA TYR A 2 18.38 9.56 -4.38
C TYR A 2 17.04 9.77 -5.08
N ALA A 3 17.00 9.46 -6.37
CA ALA A 3 15.78 9.47 -7.17
C ALA A 3 15.82 8.22 -8.04
N PRO A 4 15.09 7.15 -7.69
CA PRO A 4 15.00 5.98 -8.55
C PRO A 4 14.45 6.40 -9.92
N PRO A 5 14.89 5.74 -11.01
CA PRO A 5 14.39 6.05 -12.34
C PRO A 5 12.85 5.91 -12.40
N PRO A 6 12.14 6.76 -13.17
CA PRO A 6 10.68 6.78 -13.20
C PRO A 6 10.03 5.44 -13.53
N TRP A 7 10.70 4.58 -14.30
CA TRP A 7 10.18 3.26 -14.66
C TRP A 7 10.14 2.29 -13.46
N LEU A 8 11.05 2.41 -12.48
CA LEU A 8 10.99 1.62 -11.24
C LEU A 8 9.82 2.07 -10.38
N ILE A 9 9.56 3.37 -10.30
CA ILE A 9 8.39 3.92 -9.59
C ILE A 9 7.10 3.40 -10.24
N ALA A 10 7.03 3.43 -11.57
CA ALA A 10 5.88 2.90 -12.31
C ALA A 10 5.70 1.39 -12.09
N LEU A 11 6.78 0.62 -12.11
CA LEU A 11 6.76 -0.81 -11.84
C LEU A 11 6.28 -1.11 -10.42
N GLY A 12 6.83 -0.45 -9.40
CA GLY A 12 6.40 -0.59 -8.01
C GLY A 12 4.91 -0.25 -7.81
N ALA A 13 4.42 0.80 -8.47
CA ALA A 13 3.00 1.15 -8.46
C ALA A 13 2.13 0.04 -9.08
N ILE A 14 2.54 -0.53 -10.22
CA ILE A 14 1.82 -1.62 -10.90
C ILE A 14 1.81 -2.89 -10.02
N ILE A 15 2.96 -3.28 -9.45
CA ILE A 15 3.05 -4.47 -8.60
C ILE A 15 2.21 -4.29 -7.34
N THR A 16 2.26 -3.10 -6.71
CA THR A 16 1.39 -2.76 -5.57
C THR A 16 -0.07 -2.90 -5.94
N ALA A 17 -0.47 -2.39 -7.11
CA ALA A 17 -1.85 -2.51 -7.58
C ALA A 17 -2.29 -3.98 -7.72
N ILE A 18 -1.46 -4.80 -8.35
CA ILE A 18 -1.73 -6.24 -8.55
C ILE A 18 -1.80 -6.97 -7.21
N ALA A 19 -0.87 -6.72 -6.30
CA ALA A 19 -0.81 -7.37 -5.00
C ALA A 19 -2.03 -7.03 -4.13
N VAL A 20 -2.40 -5.74 -4.05
CA VAL A 20 -3.58 -5.30 -3.29
C VAL A 20 -4.86 -5.86 -3.91
N ALA A 21 -5.00 -5.82 -5.23
CA ALA A 21 -6.15 -6.40 -5.90
C ALA A 21 -6.27 -7.92 -5.64
N GLY A 22 -5.14 -8.64 -5.69
CA GLY A 22 -5.08 -10.07 -5.37
C GLY A 22 -5.45 -10.38 -3.92
N ALA A 23 -4.90 -9.61 -2.96
CA ALA A 23 -5.18 -9.77 -1.54
C ALA A 23 -6.68 -9.53 -1.22
N LEU A 24 -7.27 -8.50 -1.81
CA LEU A 24 -8.70 -8.22 -1.65
C LEU A 24 -9.58 -9.24 -2.37
N TYR A 25 -9.16 -9.72 -3.54
CA TYR A 25 -9.87 -10.79 -4.24
C TYR A 25 -9.87 -12.10 -3.44
N ALA A 26 -8.81 -12.39 -2.67
CA ALA A 26 -8.78 -13.56 -1.80
C ALA A 26 -9.84 -13.50 -0.70
N TRP A 27 -10.18 -12.30 -0.20
CA TRP A 27 -11.15 -12.08 0.88
C TRP A 27 -12.59 -11.96 0.38
N SER A 28 -13.48 -12.86 0.82
CA SER A 28 -14.83 -13.03 0.27
C SER A 28 -15.69 -11.75 0.28
N TRP A 29 -15.61 -10.92 1.33
CA TRP A 29 -16.38 -9.67 1.42
C TRP A 29 -15.88 -8.58 0.47
N SER A 30 -14.57 -8.59 0.17
CA SER A 30 -13.93 -7.57 -0.68
C SER A 30 -13.95 -7.93 -2.16
N ARG A 31 -14.49 -9.10 -2.55
CA ARG A 31 -14.63 -9.57 -3.94
C ARG A 31 -15.55 -8.74 -4.83
N ASP A 32 -16.02 -7.59 -4.37
CA ASP A 32 -16.73 -6.64 -5.21
C ASP A 32 -15.76 -5.86 -6.12
N ARG A 33 -16.07 -5.79 -7.42
CA ARG A 33 -15.19 -5.15 -8.41
C ARG A 33 -14.94 -3.68 -8.12
N ARG A 34 -15.95 -2.96 -7.59
CA ARG A 34 -15.84 -1.54 -7.28
C ARG A 34 -14.98 -1.32 -6.04
N ARG A 35 -15.14 -2.16 -5.00
CA ARG A 35 -14.26 -2.15 -3.82
C ARG A 35 -12.80 -2.39 -4.19
N ILE A 36 -12.53 -3.42 -5.00
CA ILE A 36 -11.19 -3.73 -5.47
C ILE A 36 -10.62 -2.55 -6.26
N ALA A 37 -11.36 -1.99 -7.22
CA ALA A 37 -10.88 -0.87 -8.02
C ALA A 37 -10.54 0.37 -7.18
N ILE A 38 -11.42 0.76 -6.25
CA ILE A 38 -11.20 1.94 -5.39
C ILE A 38 -10.04 1.72 -4.43
N ALA A 39 -9.99 0.57 -3.76
CA ALA A 39 -8.92 0.27 -2.82
C ALA A 39 -7.55 0.16 -3.53
N THR A 40 -7.51 -0.46 -4.71
CA THR A 40 -6.29 -0.57 -5.51
C THR A 40 -5.80 0.80 -5.96
N ALA A 41 -6.70 1.66 -6.45
CA ALA A 41 -6.35 3.03 -6.81
C ALA A 41 -5.84 3.83 -5.59
N ALA A 42 -6.48 3.68 -4.43
CA ALA A 42 -6.05 4.32 -3.20
C ALA A 42 -4.66 3.86 -2.74
N ALA A 43 -4.36 2.56 -2.85
CA ALA A 43 -3.04 2.01 -2.54
C ALA A 43 -1.94 2.50 -3.51
N VAL A 44 -2.25 2.63 -4.79
CA VAL A 44 -1.32 3.23 -5.78
C VAL A 44 -1.01 4.69 -5.41
N VAL A 45 -2.03 5.48 -5.09
CA VAL A 45 -1.83 6.86 -4.65
C VAL A 45 -0.99 6.90 -3.38
N ALA A 46 -1.25 6.02 -2.42
CA ALA A 46 -0.48 5.90 -1.19
C ALA A 46 1.01 5.63 -1.45
N PHE A 47 1.31 4.65 -2.31
CA PHE A 47 2.67 4.34 -2.75
C PHE A 47 3.36 5.56 -3.38
N LEU A 48 2.68 6.24 -4.30
CA LEU A 48 3.25 7.42 -4.97
C LEU A 48 3.52 8.57 -4.00
N VAL A 49 2.61 8.82 -3.06
CA VAL A 49 2.77 9.86 -2.02
C VAL A 49 3.95 9.52 -1.10
N TRP A 50 4.06 8.27 -0.66
CA TRP A 50 5.18 7.84 0.19
C TRP A 50 6.51 7.92 -0.54
N ARG A 51 6.56 7.43 -1.79
CA ARG A 51 7.75 7.52 -2.64
C ARG A 51 8.19 8.96 -2.88
N ALA A 52 7.24 9.87 -3.12
CA ALA A 52 7.54 11.29 -3.25
C ALA A 52 8.13 11.88 -1.95
N ALA A 53 7.57 11.52 -0.79
CA ALA A 53 8.10 11.95 0.50
C ALA A 53 9.54 11.47 0.72
N LEU A 54 9.85 10.22 0.39
CA LEU A 54 11.21 9.67 0.49
C LEU A 54 12.21 10.39 -0.42
N ILE A 55 11.83 10.70 -1.66
CA ILE A 55 12.67 11.45 -2.60
C ILE A 55 12.95 12.86 -2.06
N ILE A 56 11.90 13.56 -1.59
CA ILE A 56 12.01 14.92 -1.04
C ILE A 56 12.89 14.94 0.21
N ALA A 57 12.75 13.94 1.09
CA ALA A 57 13.52 13.82 2.32
C ALA A 57 14.94 13.28 2.10
N ASN A 58 15.31 12.91 0.87
CA ASN A 58 16.52 12.16 0.54
C ASN A 58 16.70 10.93 1.46
N GLY A 59 15.58 10.22 1.67
CA GLY A 59 15.40 9.16 2.66
C GLY A 59 16.04 7.82 2.31
N ALA A 60 17.14 7.79 1.55
CA ALA A 60 17.80 6.55 1.13
C ALA A 60 18.20 5.63 2.31
N ASN A 61 18.40 6.20 3.51
CA ASN A 61 18.73 5.43 4.71
C ASN A 61 17.50 4.72 5.33
N LEU A 62 16.29 4.98 4.83
CA LEU A 62 15.06 4.28 5.24
C LEU A 62 14.87 2.97 4.46
N ASP A 63 15.52 2.84 3.31
CA ASP A 63 15.61 1.65 2.46
C ASP A 63 16.78 0.76 2.90
N VAL A 64 16.77 0.40 4.18
CA VAL A 64 17.78 -0.47 4.79
C VAL A 64 17.05 -1.55 5.57
N ASP A 65 17.32 -2.81 5.24
CA ASP A 65 16.74 -3.96 5.94
C ASP A 65 17.27 -4.07 7.37
N TYR A 66 16.37 -4.08 8.35
CA TYR A 66 16.73 -4.23 9.76
C TYR A 66 16.42 -5.65 10.26
N PRO A 67 17.41 -6.44 10.73
CA PRO A 67 17.17 -7.79 11.25
C PRO A 67 16.15 -7.84 12.40
N VAL A 68 16.13 -6.79 13.23
CA VAL A 68 15.19 -6.67 14.37
C VAL A 68 13.75 -6.44 13.91
N LEU A 69 13.55 -5.93 12.69
CA LEU A 69 12.23 -5.69 12.09
C LEU A 69 11.83 -6.84 11.15
N LEU A 70 12.23 -8.08 11.45
CA LEU A 70 12.04 -9.25 10.57
C LEU A 70 12.67 -9.07 9.18
N GLY A 71 13.74 -8.27 9.13
CA GLY A 71 14.41 -7.87 7.90
C GLY A 71 13.75 -6.71 7.18
N LEU A 72 12.64 -6.14 7.64
CA LEU A 72 11.95 -5.02 6.98
C LEU A 72 12.74 -3.71 7.08
N SER A 73 12.58 -2.88 6.05
CA SER A 73 13.03 -1.50 6.03
C SER A 73 11.97 -0.55 6.59
N PHE A 74 12.34 0.69 6.94
CA PHE A 74 11.36 1.71 7.32
C PHE A 74 10.55 2.20 6.12
N GLU A 75 11.12 2.08 4.92
CA GLU A 75 10.43 2.30 3.66
C GLU A 75 9.26 1.31 3.51
N ASP A 76 9.49 0.01 3.71
CA ASP A 76 8.46 -1.05 3.59
C ASP A 76 7.29 -0.79 4.54
N ILE A 77 7.63 -0.48 5.80
CA ILE A 77 6.65 -0.20 6.85
C ILE A 77 5.82 1.04 6.47
N GLY A 78 6.47 2.08 5.97
CA GLY A 78 5.83 3.30 5.51
C GLY A 78 4.83 3.03 4.37
N SER A 79 5.22 2.25 3.37
CA SER A 79 4.35 1.82 2.28
C SER A 79 3.12 1.06 2.79
N GLY A 80 3.30 0.16 3.76
CA GLY A 80 2.21 -0.55 4.43
C GLY A 80 1.22 0.36 5.15
N VAL A 81 1.73 1.26 5.99
CA VAL A 81 0.93 2.20 6.77
C VAL A 81 0.16 3.16 5.84
N MET A 82 0.81 3.65 4.79
CA MET A 82 0.19 4.54 3.82
C MET A 82 -0.92 3.83 3.04
N ALA A 83 -0.68 2.61 2.55
CA ALA A 83 -1.70 1.82 1.86
C ALA A 83 -2.89 1.52 2.77
N PHE A 84 -2.65 1.11 4.02
CA PHE A 84 -3.71 0.93 5.02
C PHE A 84 -4.55 2.19 5.19
N LEU A 85 -3.90 3.33 5.45
CA LEU A 85 -4.56 4.61 5.71
C LEU A 85 -5.44 5.04 4.53
N PHE A 86 -4.87 5.05 3.32
CA PHE A 86 -5.59 5.52 2.12
C PHE A 86 -6.74 4.59 1.75
N VAL A 87 -6.58 3.28 1.87
CA VAL A 87 -7.67 2.32 1.63
C VAL A 87 -8.75 2.45 2.68
N ALA A 88 -8.40 2.59 3.97
CA ALA A 88 -9.36 2.81 5.04
C ALA A 88 -10.17 4.10 4.82
N LEU A 89 -9.52 5.19 4.37
CA LEU A 89 -10.21 6.43 4.04
C LEU A 89 -11.10 6.29 2.80
N ALA A 90 -10.60 5.69 1.72
CA ALA A 90 -11.34 5.54 0.47
C ALA A 90 -12.58 4.66 0.62
N LEU A 91 -12.48 3.56 1.38
CA LEU A 91 -13.61 2.67 1.65
C LEU A 91 -14.47 3.21 2.79
N GLY A 92 -13.88 3.57 3.93
CA GLY A 92 -14.60 3.94 5.15
C GLY A 92 -15.28 5.31 5.11
N LEU A 93 -14.71 6.29 4.42
CA LEU A 93 -15.35 7.61 4.22
C LEU A 93 -16.04 7.73 2.86
N GLY A 94 -15.67 6.89 1.89
CA GLY A 94 -16.23 6.89 0.54
C GLY A 94 -17.29 5.82 0.34
N LEU A 95 -16.88 4.66 -0.18
CA LEU A 95 -17.78 3.65 -0.74
C LEU A 95 -18.65 2.96 0.31
N ASP A 96 -18.05 2.55 1.42
CA ASP A 96 -18.58 1.60 2.41
C ASP A 96 -18.86 2.27 3.77
N ARG A 97 -19.20 3.57 3.77
CA ARG A 97 -19.44 4.38 4.99
C ARG A 97 -20.51 3.85 5.96
N LEU A 98 -21.41 2.97 5.47
CA LEU A 98 -22.49 2.37 6.27
C LEU A 98 -22.20 0.91 6.64
N GLU A 99 -21.07 0.36 6.19
CA GLU A 99 -20.68 -1.01 6.51
C GLU A 99 -20.01 -1.08 7.90
N PRO A 100 -20.01 -2.27 8.54
CA PRO A 100 -19.31 -2.46 9.79
C PRO A 100 -17.81 -2.15 9.67
N ALA A 101 -17.27 -1.36 10.61
CA ALA A 101 -15.89 -0.91 10.59
C ALA A 101 -14.85 -2.05 10.46
N HIS A 102 -15.12 -3.21 11.08
CA HIS A 102 -14.20 -4.35 11.02
C HIS A 102 -13.95 -4.82 9.57
N ARG A 103 -14.93 -4.70 8.68
CA ARG A 103 -14.80 -5.14 7.28
C ARG A 103 -13.90 -4.21 6.47
N VAL A 104 -14.08 -2.91 6.66
CA VAL A 104 -13.24 -1.85 6.08
C VAL A 104 -11.81 -1.97 6.61
N ILE A 105 -11.65 -2.09 7.93
CA ILE A 105 -10.33 -2.21 8.57
C ILE A 105 -9.62 -3.49 8.13
N THR A 106 -10.34 -4.62 8.01
CA THR A 106 -9.74 -5.87 7.51
C THR A 106 -9.24 -5.70 6.08
N SER A 107 -10.02 -5.07 5.20
CA SER A 107 -9.63 -4.81 3.81
C SER A 107 -8.43 -3.87 3.71
N ALA A 108 -8.43 -2.80 4.50
CA ALA A 108 -7.29 -1.89 4.59
C ALA A 108 -6.05 -2.61 5.15
N GLY A 109 -6.22 -3.49 6.14
CA GLY A 109 -5.14 -4.32 6.70
C GLY A 109 -4.52 -5.24 5.66
N LEU A 110 -5.35 -5.91 4.85
CA LEU A 110 -4.88 -6.75 3.73
C LEU A 110 -4.11 -5.92 2.70
N ALA A 111 -4.59 -4.72 2.37
CA ALA A 111 -3.89 -3.83 1.45
C ALA A 111 -2.53 -3.36 2.00
N GLY A 112 -2.47 -2.99 3.29
CA GLY A 112 -1.22 -2.62 3.95
C GLY A 112 -0.23 -3.78 3.99
N ALA A 113 -0.67 -4.98 4.35
CA ALA A 113 0.17 -6.17 4.35
C ALA A 113 0.71 -6.51 2.94
N ALA A 114 -0.14 -6.42 1.91
CA ALA A 114 0.28 -6.59 0.53
C ALA A 114 1.32 -5.55 0.11
N ALA A 115 1.16 -4.29 0.49
CA ALA A 115 2.13 -3.22 0.18
C ALA A 115 3.49 -3.47 0.85
N ILE A 116 3.52 -3.86 2.13
CA ILE A 116 4.76 -4.25 2.84
C ILE A 116 5.48 -5.38 2.09
N LEU A 117 4.72 -6.41 1.70
CA LEU A 117 5.30 -7.54 0.99
C LEU A 117 5.88 -7.14 -0.36
N VAL A 118 5.22 -6.24 -1.09
CA VAL A 118 5.72 -5.75 -2.38
C VAL A 118 7.01 -4.96 -2.20
N ASP A 119 7.00 -3.94 -1.33
CA ASP A 119 8.13 -3.03 -1.17
C ASP A 119 9.38 -3.76 -0.66
N ARG A 120 9.20 -4.75 0.22
CA ARG A 120 10.29 -5.61 0.69
C ARG A 120 11.09 -6.30 -0.44
N PHE A 121 10.46 -6.59 -1.57
CA PHE A 121 11.07 -7.39 -2.65
C PHE A 121 11.35 -6.59 -3.94
N VAL A 122 10.94 -5.32 -4.00
CA VAL A 122 11.07 -4.45 -5.19
C VAL A 122 12.14 -3.41 -4.96
#